data_AF-A0A3A8ZXB3-F1
#
_entry.id   AF-A0A3A8ZXB3-F1
#
_cell.length_a   1.000
_cell.length_b   1.000
_cell.length_c   1.000
_cell.angle_alpha   90.00
_cell.angle_beta   90.00
_cell.angle_gamma   90.00
#
_symmetry.space_group_name_H-M   'P 1'
#
loop_
_entity.id
_entity.type
_entity.pdbx_description
1 polymer ?
#
loop_
_entity_poly.entity_id
_entity_poly.type
_entity_poly.pdbx_seq_one_letter_code
_entity_poly.pdbx_strand_id
1 'polypeptide(L)'
;MSRYSYRKHGFDFGDFEITKREILASISIIAVMLLIGVLISSKISEHQLDANEIYNKAVKIDNMDLFQYGMDTNVGYAFVYGDLIAVDTVTYPEIGGEYMSVRKGTEEYTRHTKTVYEYDKDGNVTGSHEEVYWTWDEIRRDSIDCEKVTFLGIEFNYGQIYKPSKSYIKTIYDNFNSDIRYVYYGAETNYKGTIFTNLRDHTISDNTKFYNNKNIEETVETLQSSGGVIIFWIFWIVLICGCVFGFYYAENKWLE
;
A
#
# COMPACT_ATOMS: atom_id res chain seq x y z
N MET A 1 -32.60 49.88 19.83
CA MET A 1 -33.10 49.04 18.73
C MET A 1 -31.93 48.26 18.14
N SER A 2 -31.76 46.99 18.49
CA SER A 2 -31.24 45.91 17.62
C SER A 2 -31.00 44.66 18.47
N ARG A 3 -31.65 43.57 18.07
CA ARG A 3 -31.51 42.22 18.60
C ARG A 3 -30.22 41.61 18.08
N TYR A 4 -29.53 40.83 18.91
CA TYR A 4 -28.81 39.66 18.42
C TYR A 4 -29.24 38.44 19.22
N SER A 5 -30.06 37.62 18.55
CA SER A 5 -30.44 36.28 18.97
C SER A 5 -29.30 35.34 18.56
N TYR A 6 -28.59 34.78 19.54
CA TYR A 6 -27.77 33.59 19.32
C TYR A 6 -28.59 32.37 19.74
N ARG A 7 -29.24 31.75 18.75
CA ARG A 7 -29.90 30.46 18.89
C ARG A 7 -28.80 29.39 18.92
N LYS A 8 -28.37 28.98 20.12
CA LYS A 8 -27.53 27.79 20.29
C LYS A 8 -28.36 26.57 19.88
N HIS A 9 -27.95 25.93 18.80
CA HIS A 9 -28.44 24.60 18.42
C HIS A 9 -27.81 23.60 19.41
N GLY A 10 -28.44 23.44 20.57
CA GLY A 10 -28.18 22.32 21.47
C GLY A 10 -29.21 21.23 21.18
N PHE A 11 -28.79 19.97 21.18
CA PHE A 11 -29.71 18.86 21.29
C PHE A 11 -30.41 18.97 22.65
N ASP A 12 -31.74 19.12 22.64
CA ASP A 12 -32.58 19.16 23.84
C ASP A 12 -32.88 17.71 24.26
N PHE A 13 -32.12 17.21 25.23
CA PHE A 13 -32.38 15.94 25.90
C PHE A 13 -33.07 16.30 27.22
N GLY A 14 -34.40 16.29 27.22
CA GLY A 14 -35.25 16.78 28.32
C GLY A 14 -34.85 16.27 29.70
N ASP A 15 -35.22 17.03 30.74
CA ASP A 15 -34.97 16.86 32.18
C ASP A 15 -34.37 15.51 32.64
N PHE A 16 -33.10 15.27 32.31
CA PHE A 16 -32.37 14.08 32.71
C PHE A 16 -31.45 14.44 33.88
N GLU A 17 -31.90 14.17 35.11
CA GLU A 17 -31.13 14.45 36.32
C GLU A 17 -30.17 13.28 36.61
N ILE A 18 -28.90 13.44 36.24
CA ILE A 18 -27.85 12.44 36.53
C ILE A 18 -27.51 12.49 38.02
N THR A 19 -27.77 11.41 38.73
CA THR A 19 -27.48 11.27 40.16
C THR A 19 -26.04 10.83 40.42
N LYS A 20 -25.50 11.14 41.62
CA LYS A 20 -24.15 10.72 42.04
C LYS A 20 -23.96 9.19 42.02
N ARG A 21 -25.04 8.41 42.19
CA ARG A 21 -25.01 6.94 42.17
C ARG A 21 -24.84 6.40 40.76
N GLU A 22 -25.49 7.01 39.77
CA GLU A 22 -25.37 6.62 38.36
C GLU A 22 -23.97 6.95 37.81
N ILE A 23 -23.36 8.06 38.26
CA ILE A 23 -21.96 8.37 37.95
C ILE A 23 -21.01 7.30 38.53
N LEU A 24 -21.26 6.83 39.76
CA LEU A 24 -20.43 5.78 40.36
C LEU A 24 -20.60 4.43 39.64
N ALA A 25 -21.83 4.10 39.24
CA ALA A 25 -22.13 2.89 38.47
C ALA A 25 -21.49 2.93 37.07
N SER A 26 -21.53 4.07 36.38
CA SER A 26 -20.93 4.21 35.05
C SER A 26 -19.40 4.10 35.09
N ILE A 27 -18.73 4.64 36.12
CA ILE A 27 -17.29 4.43 36.34
C ILE A 27 -16.98 2.94 36.49
N SER A 28 -17.82 2.21 37.23
CA SER A 28 -17.65 0.77 37.43
C SER A 28 -17.85 -0.02 36.14
N ILE A 29 -18.86 0.34 35.33
CA ILE A 29 -19.10 -0.25 34.00
C ILE A 29 -17.90 -0.01 33.08
N ILE A 30 -17.39 1.22 33.02
CA ILE A 30 -16.21 1.56 32.22
C ILE A 30 -15.00 0.72 32.68
N ALA A 31 -14.76 0.62 33.99
CA ALA A 31 -13.64 -0.16 34.52
C ALA A 31 -13.72 -1.64 34.12
N VAL A 32 -14.89 -2.28 34.24
CA VAL A 32 -15.10 -3.68 33.83
C VAL A 32 -14.92 -3.85 32.32
N MET A 33 -15.48 -2.93 31.51
CA MET A 33 -15.35 -2.97 30.06
C MET A 33 -13.91 -2.76 29.58
N LEU A 34 -13.12 -1.94 30.28
CA LEU A 34 -11.69 -1.78 30.00
C LEU A 34 -10.91 -3.05 30.33
N LEU A 35 -11.19 -3.71 31.47
CA LEU A 35 -10.57 -4.99 31.82
C LEU A 35 -10.86 -6.07 30.77
N ILE A 36 -12.12 -6.19 30.34
CA ILE A 36 -12.52 -7.10 29.26
C ILE A 36 -11.83 -6.71 27.95
N GLY A 37 -11.79 -5.42 27.64
CA GLY A 37 -11.13 -4.87 26.45
C GLY A 37 -9.65 -5.25 26.37
N VAL A 38 -8.92 -5.17 27.49
CA VAL A 38 -7.50 -5.58 27.55
C VAL A 38 -7.33 -7.07 27.26
N LEU A 39 -8.22 -7.94 27.78
CA LEU A 39 -8.15 -9.38 27.51
C LEU A 39 -8.40 -9.70 26.03
N ILE A 40 -9.39 -9.05 25.40
CA ILE A 40 -9.68 -9.24 23.97
C ILE A 40 -8.54 -8.67 23.11
N SER A 41 -8.06 -7.46 23.44
CA SER A 41 -6.91 -6.84 22.77
C SER A 41 -5.67 -7.72 22.84
N SER A 42 -5.45 -8.41 23.96
CA SER A 42 -4.31 -9.33 24.12
C SER A 42 -4.42 -10.51 23.17
N LYS A 43 -5.61 -11.13 23.03
CA LYS A 43 -5.83 -12.21 22.05
C LYS A 43 -5.69 -11.74 20.60
N ILE A 44 -6.14 -10.53 20.28
CA ILE A 44 -5.96 -9.94 18.95
C ILE A 44 -4.46 -9.71 18.67
N SER A 45 -3.74 -9.22 19.67
CA SER A 45 -2.28 -9.03 19.60
C SER A 45 -1.56 -10.36 19.41
N GLU A 46 -1.91 -11.40 20.15
CA GLU A 46 -1.36 -12.76 19.98
C GLU A 46 -1.59 -13.27 18.56
N HIS A 47 -2.82 -13.19 18.05
CA HIS A 47 -3.12 -13.62 16.69
C HIS A 47 -2.33 -12.81 15.63
N GLN A 48 -2.08 -11.52 15.86
CA GLN A 48 -1.22 -10.72 14.98
C GLN A 48 0.26 -11.12 15.09
N LEU A 49 0.75 -11.40 16.29
CA LEU A 49 2.10 -11.87 16.52
C LEU A 49 2.34 -13.23 15.86
N ASP A 50 1.37 -14.14 15.95
CA ASP A 50 1.41 -15.45 15.28
C ASP A 50 1.39 -15.27 13.75
N ALA A 51 0.52 -14.41 13.22
CA ALA A 51 0.49 -14.11 11.79
C ALA A 51 1.80 -13.47 11.29
N ASN A 52 2.47 -12.69 12.14
CA ASN A 52 3.75 -12.03 11.85
C ASN A 52 4.97 -12.87 12.30
N GLU A 53 4.78 -14.08 12.82
CA GLU A 53 5.83 -14.91 13.42
C GLU A 53 6.96 -15.18 12.43
N ILE A 54 6.59 -15.42 11.16
CA ILE A 54 7.54 -15.67 10.07
C ILE A 54 8.49 -14.49 9.90
N TYR A 55 8.00 -13.25 9.94
CA TYR A 55 8.84 -12.06 9.81
C TYR A 55 9.71 -11.83 11.05
N ASN A 56 9.17 -12.10 12.24
CA ASN A 56 9.90 -11.93 13.50
C ASN A 56 11.05 -12.93 13.67
N LYS A 57 10.89 -14.14 13.13
CA LYS A 57 11.90 -15.21 13.20
C LYS A 57 12.85 -15.24 12.00
N ALA A 58 12.57 -14.49 10.95
CA ALA A 58 13.39 -14.48 9.75
C ALA A 58 14.81 -13.95 10.06
N VAL A 59 15.81 -14.58 9.45
CA VAL A 59 17.21 -14.16 9.57
C VAL A 59 17.38 -12.79 8.90
N LYS A 60 18.18 -11.91 9.49
CA LYS A 60 18.51 -10.60 8.90
C LYS A 60 19.93 -10.64 8.34
N ILE A 61 20.08 -10.32 7.06
CA ILE A 61 21.33 -10.45 6.30
C ILE A 61 21.59 -9.16 5.54
N ASP A 62 22.82 -8.65 5.63
CA ASP A 62 23.25 -7.40 4.98
C ASP A 62 24.62 -7.52 4.28
N ASN A 63 25.17 -8.74 4.22
CA ASN A 63 26.46 -9.02 3.60
C ASN A 63 26.42 -10.33 2.79
N MET A 64 27.28 -10.36 1.76
CA MET A 64 27.34 -11.43 0.76
C MET A 64 27.64 -12.80 1.38
N ASP A 65 28.58 -12.87 2.32
CA ASP A 65 29.01 -14.14 2.92
C ASP A 65 27.86 -14.82 3.67
N LEU A 66 27.12 -14.07 4.48
CA LEU A 66 25.94 -14.59 5.19
C LEU A 66 24.80 -14.93 4.22
N PHE A 67 24.66 -14.20 3.12
CA PHE A 67 23.62 -14.49 2.12
C PHE A 67 23.90 -15.81 1.40
N GLN A 68 25.13 -16.01 0.92
CA GLN A 68 25.57 -17.26 0.31
C GLN A 68 25.46 -18.43 1.30
N TYR A 69 26.01 -18.26 2.51
CA TYR A 69 25.92 -19.27 3.57
C TYR A 69 24.46 -19.62 3.91
N GLY A 70 23.57 -18.64 3.91
CA GLY A 70 22.14 -18.84 4.16
C GLY A 70 21.49 -19.76 3.12
N MET A 71 21.82 -19.57 1.85
CA MET A 71 21.33 -20.43 0.76
C MET A 71 21.95 -21.84 0.81
N ASP A 72 23.23 -21.94 1.16
CA ASP A 72 23.96 -23.21 1.23
C ASP A 72 23.52 -24.08 2.41
N THR A 73 23.10 -23.46 3.52
CA THR A 73 22.70 -24.17 4.75
C THR A 73 21.19 -24.23 4.97
N ASN A 74 20.39 -23.78 4.00
CA ASN A 74 18.94 -23.86 4.03
C ASN A 74 18.31 -23.17 5.26
N VAL A 75 18.77 -21.96 5.61
CA VAL A 75 18.35 -21.25 6.84
C VAL A 75 16.86 -20.88 6.87
N GLY A 76 16.18 -20.97 5.72
CA GLY A 76 14.75 -20.69 5.60
C GLY A 76 14.49 -19.22 5.30
N TYR A 77 13.49 -18.62 5.97
CA TYR A 77 13.09 -17.24 5.66
C TYR A 77 14.14 -16.22 6.13
N ALA A 78 14.50 -15.30 5.25
CA ALA A 78 15.43 -14.22 5.54
C ALA A 78 14.99 -12.90 4.92
N PHE A 79 15.30 -11.83 5.64
CA PHE A 79 15.41 -10.48 5.10
C PHE A 79 16.84 -10.25 4.65
N VAL A 80 17.03 -9.89 3.39
CA VAL A 80 18.34 -9.62 2.81
C VAL A 80 18.35 -8.21 2.25
N TYR A 81 19.24 -7.37 2.76
CA TYR A 81 19.43 -5.99 2.29
C TYR A 81 20.67 -5.88 1.42
N GLY A 82 20.55 -5.23 0.27
CA GLY A 82 21.66 -5.08 -0.66
C GLY A 82 21.34 -4.27 -1.90
N ASP A 83 22.34 -4.18 -2.76
CA ASP A 83 22.23 -3.57 -4.08
C ASP A 83 21.84 -4.63 -5.12
N LEU A 84 20.88 -4.31 -5.96
CA LEU A 84 20.43 -5.02 -7.15
C LEU A 84 21.01 -4.31 -8.38
N ILE A 85 22.00 -4.91 -9.01
CA ILE A 85 22.81 -4.28 -10.06
C ILE A 85 22.69 -5.10 -11.35
N ALA A 86 22.51 -4.43 -12.49
CA ALA A 86 22.55 -5.07 -13.80
C ALA A 86 23.96 -5.58 -14.11
N VAL A 87 24.12 -6.86 -14.48
CA VAL A 87 25.41 -7.41 -14.91
C VAL A 87 25.75 -6.92 -16.31
N ASP A 88 24.75 -7.01 -17.19
CA ASP A 88 24.76 -6.52 -18.55
C ASP A 88 23.75 -5.36 -18.70
N THR A 89 24.07 -4.38 -19.53
CA THR A 89 23.20 -3.24 -19.80
C THR A 89 22.66 -3.28 -21.22
N VAL A 90 21.44 -2.78 -21.40
CA VAL A 90 20.74 -2.76 -22.67
C VAL A 90 20.32 -1.35 -23.05
N THR A 91 20.26 -1.06 -24.35
CA THR A 91 19.71 0.19 -24.87
C THR A 91 19.31 0.08 -26.33
N TYR A 92 18.45 1.00 -26.79
CA TYR A 92 18.20 1.23 -28.21
C TYR A 92 19.20 2.28 -28.75
N PRO A 93 19.76 2.10 -29.95
CA PRO A 93 20.73 3.05 -30.53
C PRO A 93 20.23 4.50 -30.56
N GLU A 94 18.93 4.71 -30.80
CA GLU A 94 18.30 6.03 -30.88
C GLU A 94 18.14 6.78 -29.54
N ILE A 95 18.30 6.08 -28.42
CA ILE A 95 18.21 6.67 -27.08
C ILE A 95 19.56 6.69 -26.34
N GLY A 96 20.48 5.78 -26.65
CA GLY A 96 21.77 5.66 -25.96
C GLY A 96 21.62 5.35 -24.47
N GLY A 97 22.67 5.57 -23.66
CA GLY A 97 22.63 5.30 -22.22
C GLY A 97 22.68 3.81 -21.85
N GLU A 98 22.65 3.53 -20.56
CA GLU A 98 22.75 2.18 -20.00
C GLU A 98 21.55 1.92 -19.08
N TYR A 99 20.86 0.81 -19.33
CA TYR A 99 19.66 0.45 -18.59
C TYR A 99 19.66 -1.04 -18.27
N MET A 100 19.01 -1.41 -17.17
CA MET A 100 18.72 -2.82 -16.88
C MET A 100 17.63 -3.37 -17.82
N SER A 101 16.72 -2.50 -18.26
CA SER A 101 15.63 -2.87 -19.16
C SER A 101 15.02 -1.64 -19.80
N VAL A 102 14.69 -1.71 -21.09
CA VAL A 102 14.06 -0.63 -21.84
C VAL A 102 12.79 -1.12 -22.53
N ARG A 103 11.70 -0.39 -22.37
CA ARG A 103 10.44 -0.54 -23.12
C ARG A 103 10.33 0.56 -24.17
N LYS A 104 9.95 0.16 -25.39
CA LYS A 104 9.57 1.03 -26.50
C LYS A 104 8.07 0.86 -26.75
N GLY A 105 7.30 1.91 -26.49
CA GLY A 105 5.90 2.02 -26.91
C GLY A 105 5.84 2.74 -28.26
N THR A 106 5.23 2.12 -29.26
CA THR A 106 4.85 2.82 -30.50
C THR A 106 3.42 3.31 -30.31
N GLU A 107 3.23 4.62 -30.43
CA GLU A 107 1.95 5.28 -30.25
C GLU A 107 1.52 5.95 -31.55
N GLU A 108 0.23 5.84 -31.85
CA GLU A 108 -0.43 6.49 -32.99
C GLU A 108 -1.38 7.57 -32.50
N TYR A 109 -1.40 8.71 -33.18
CA TYR A 109 -2.32 9.80 -32.88
C TYR A 109 -3.67 9.52 -33.53
N THR A 110 -4.63 9.09 -32.70
CA THR A 110 -5.92 8.58 -33.16
C THR A 110 -7.05 9.52 -32.74
N ARG A 111 -8.03 9.64 -33.63
CA ARG A 111 -9.26 10.39 -33.38
C ARG A 111 -10.27 9.50 -32.67
N HIS A 112 -10.74 9.97 -31.53
CA HIS A 112 -11.84 9.37 -30.78
C HIS A 112 -13.07 10.26 -30.80
N THR A 113 -14.22 9.66 -30.52
CA THR A 113 -15.49 10.37 -30.37
C THR A 113 -16.19 9.85 -29.13
N LYS A 114 -16.61 10.73 -28.23
CA LYS A 114 -17.43 10.39 -27.05
C LYS A 114 -18.78 11.08 -27.15
N THR A 115 -19.83 10.40 -26.73
CA THR A 115 -21.14 11.00 -26.55
C THR A 115 -21.20 11.65 -25.17
N VAL A 116 -21.53 12.93 -25.14
CA VAL A 116 -21.76 13.68 -23.90
C VAL A 116 -23.25 13.92 -23.75
N TYR A 117 -23.79 13.56 -22.60
CA TYR A 117 -25.20 13.73 -22.27
C TYR A 117 -25.41 15.03 -21.50
N GLU A 118 -26.46 15.74 -21.86
CA GLU A 118 -26.94 16.91 -21.14
C GLU A 118 -28.04 16.49 -20.17
N TYR A 119 -28.01 17.03 -18.96
CA TYR A 119 -28.95 16.68 -17.89
C TYR A 119 -29.68 17.93 -17.40
N ASP A 120 -30.97 17.78 -17.10
CA ASP A 120 -31.71 18.81 -16.37
C ASP A 120 -31.31 18.85 -14.88
N LYS A 121 -31.87 19.82 -14.15
CA LYS A 121 -31.68 20.00 -12.70
C LYS A 121 -32.17 18.82 -11.86
N ASP A 122 -33.04 17.97 -12.41
CA ASP A 122 -33.63 16.81 -11.74
C ASP A 122 -32.86 15.51 -12.09
N GLY A 123 -31.83 15.60 -12.93
CA GLY A 123 -30.95 14.51 -13.34
C GLY A 123 -31.44 13.71 -14.55
N ASN A 124 -32.46 14.18 -15.28
CA ASN A 124 -32.94 13.51 -16.49
C ASN A 124 -32.15 13.96 -17.72
N VAL A 125 -31.87 13.02 -18.62
CA VAL A 125 -31.19 13.31 -19.90
C VAL A 125 -32.10 14.16 -20.79
N THR A 126 -31.65 15.35 -21.16
CA THR A 126 -32.37 16.28 -22.04
C THR A 126 -31.85 16.30 -23.46
N GLY A 127 -30.64 15.78 -23.69
CA GLY A 127 -30.00 15.75 -24.98
C GLY A 127 -28.65 15.04 -24.95
N SER A 128 -28.03 14.93 -26.11
CA SER A 128 -26.66 14.46 -26.23
C SER A 128 -26.00 15.04 -27.48
N HIS A 129 -24.70 15.30 -27.41
CA HIS A 129 -23.87 15.64 -28.56
C HIS A 129 -22.60 14.80 -28.60
N GLU A 130 -21.96 14.75 -29.76
CA GLU A 130 -20.68 14.08 -29.92
C GLU A 130 -19.53 15.08 -29.75
N GLU A 131 -18.55 14.71 -28.92
CA GLU A 131 -17.29 15.44 -28.77
C GLU A 131 -16.16 14.61 -29.38
N VAL A 132 -15.42 15.22 -30.31
CA VAL A 132 -14.21 14.64 -30.87
C VAL A 132 -13.01 15.02 -30.01
N TYR A 133 -12.19 14.04 -29.66
CA TYR A 133 -10.92 14.25 -28.99
C TYR A 133 -9.85 13.36 -29.61
N TRP A 134 -8.58 13.67 -29.34
CA TRP A 134 -7.46 12.94 -29.91
C TRP A 134 -6.53 12.48 -28.81
N THR A 135 -6.04 11.25 -28.91
CA THR A 135 -5.08 10.67 -27.96
C THR A 135 -3.96 9.98 -28.70
N TRP A 136 -2.86 9.78 -27.98
CA TRP A 136 -1.78 8.91 -28.43
C TRP A 136 -2.06 7.51 -27.87
N ASP A 137 -2.39 6.58 -28.75
CA ASP A 137 -2.75 5.22 -28.37
C ASP A 137 -1.58 4.28 -28.66
N GLU A 138 -1.18 3.48 -27.66
CA GLU A 138 -0.12 2.49 -27.85
C GLU A 138 -0.59 1.35 -28.76
N ILE A 139 -0.04 1.32 -29.98
CA ILE A 139 -0.35 0.30 -31.00
C ILE A 139 0.63 -0.88 -30.96
N ARG A 140 1.83 -0.68 -30.39
CA ARG A 140 2.85 -1.72 -30.27
C ARG A 140 3.73 -1.50 -29.05
N ARG A 141 4.15 -2.60 -28.43
CA ARG A 141 5.06 -2.62 -27.29
C ARG A 141 6.19 -3.61 -27.54
N ASP A 142 7.42 -3.12 -27.48
CA ASP A 142 8.63 -3.93 -27.52
C ASP A 142 9.45 -3.68 -26.25
N SER A 143 10.23 -4.67 -25.82
CA SER A 143 11.11 -4.56 -24.66
C SER A 143 12.41 -5.32 -24.87
N ILE A 144 13.50 -4.74 -24.36
CA ILE A 144 14.80 -5.38 -24.23
C ILE A 144 15.17 -5.35 -22.75
N ASP A 145 15.66 -6.47 -22.24
CA ASP A 145 15.99 -6.69 -20.84
C ASP A 145 17.42 -7.22 -20.75
N CYS A 146 18.14 -6.89 -19.68
CA CYS A 146 19.38 -7.60 -19.35
C CYS A 146 19.10 -9.08 -19.08
N GLU A 147 20.10 -9.93 -19.25
CA GLU A 147 19.99 -11.35 -18.95
C GLU A 147 20.17 -11.61 -17.45
N LYS A 148 21.10 -10.89 -16.82
CA LYS A 148 21.57 -11.17 -15.47
C LYS A 148 21.61 -9.92 -14.59
N VAL A 149 21.37 -10.14 -13.32
CA VAL A 149 21.52 -9.14 -12.26
C VAL A 149 22.33 -9.73 -11.12
N THR A 150 23.08 -8.91 -10.39
CA THR A 150 23.60 -9.30 -9.08
C THR A 150 22.72 -8.72 -8.00
N PHE A 151 22.51 -9.47 -6.92
CA PHE A 151 21.95 -8.96 -5.69
C PHE A 151 22.86 -9.30 -4.53
N LEU A 152 23.33 -8.28 -3.82
CA LEU A 152 24.32 -8.43 -2.74
C LEU A 152 25.55 -9.25 -3.20
N GLY A 153 26.00 -9.01 -4.43
CA GLY A 153 27.17 -9.67 -5.04
C GLY A 153 26.93 -11.05 -5.65
N ILE A 154 25.72 -11.63 -5.51
CA ILE A 154 25.39 -12.95 -6.05
C ILE A 154 24.56 -12.79 -7.34
N GLU A 155 24.89 -13.54 -8.39
CA GLU A 155 24.22 -13.45 -9.69
C GLU A 155 22.88 -14.22 -9.72
N PHE A 156 21.87 -13.60 -10.33
CA PHE A 156 20.54 -14.15 -10.58
C PHE A 156 20.09 -13.83 -12.01
N ASN A 157 19.13 -14.61 -12.52
CA ASN A 157 18.48 -14.28 -13.79
C ASN A 157 17.59 -13.04 -13.63
N TYR A 158 17.55 -12.17 -14.66
CA TYR A 158 16.67 -11.01 -14.65
C TYR A 158 15.20 -11.43 -14.42
N GLY A 159 14.55 -10.77 -13.47
CA GLY A 159 13.16 -11.04 -13.09
C GLY A 159 12.96 -12.11 -12.01
N GLN A 160 14.00 -12.83 -11.57
CA GLN A 160 13.89 -13.77 -10.44
C GLN A 160 13.64 -13.04 -9.11
N ILE A 161 14.33 -11.91 -8.90
CA ILE A 161 14.18 -11.04 -7.71
C ILE A 161 13.16 -9.94 -7.93
N TYR A 162 13.19 -9.28 -9.09
CA TYR A 162 12.38 -8.09 -9.35
C TYR A 162 12.52 -7.67 -10.81
N LYS A 163 11.48 -7.04 -11.34
CA LYS A 163 11.54 -6.28 -12.59
C LYS A 163 11.29 -4.82 -12.26
N PRO A 164 12.33 -3.97 -12.23
CA PRO A 164 12.15 -2.57 -11.87
C PRO A 164 11.16 -1.82 -12.74
N SER A 165 10.42 -0.92 -12.10
CA SER A 165 9.57 0.03 -12.80
C SER A 165 10.41 0.91 -13.71
N LYS A 166 9.91 1.16 -14.91
CA LYS A 166 10.62 1.95 -15.92
C LYS A 166 10.14 3.40 -15.86
N SER A 167 11.07 4.33 -15.84
CA SER A 167 10.83 5.77 -15.89
C SER A 167 10.89 6.26 -17.33
N TYR A 168 10.14 7.32 -17.65
CA TYR A 168 10.20 7.95 -18.97
C TYR A 168 11.62 8.44 -19.28
N ILE A 169 12.11 8.11 -20.48
CA ILE A 169 13.40 8.59 -21.00
C ILE A 169 13.15 9.72 -21.99
N LYS A 170 12.50 9.39 -23.11
CA LYS A 170 12.28 10.33 -24.22
C LYS A 170 11.20 9.83 -25.17
N THR A 171 10.70 10.76 -25.97
CA THR A 171 9.82 10.50 -27.12
C THR A 171 10.54 10.91 -28.40
N ILE A 172 10.43 10.09 -29.45
CA ILE A 172 10.96 10.35 -30.78
C ILE A 172 9.81 10.21 -31.77
N TYR A 173 9.56 11.24 -32.59
CA TYR A 173 8.54 11.16 -33.64
C TYR A 173 9.10 10.41 -34.85
N ASP A 174 8.22 9.70 -35.55
CA ASP A 174 8.60 9.09 -36.81
C ASP A 174 8.93 10.16 -37.85
N ASN A 175 9.98 9.92 -38.64
CA ASN A 175 10.49 10.89 -39.60
C ASN A 175 9.56 11.08 -40.81
N PHE A 176 8.72 10.09 -41.12
CA PHE A 176 7.83 10.10 -42.28
C PHE A 176 6.37 10.31 -41.90
N ASN A 177 5.98 9.96 -40.67
CA ASN A 177 4.61 10.13 -40.18
C ASN A 177 4.59 10.81 -38.80
N SER A 178 4.22 12.09 -38.75
CA SER A 178 4.10 12.83 -37.49
C SER A 178 3.02 12.32 -36.55
N ASP A 179 2.08 11.51 -37.05
CA ASP A 179 1.03 10.86 -36.25
C ASP A 179 1.54 9.56 -35.60
N ILE A 180 2.81 9.21 -35.78
CA ILE A 180 3.48 8.09 -35.10
C ILE A 180 4.62 8.63 -34.24
N ARG A 181 4.69 8.14 -33.00
CA ARG A 181 5.81 8.41 -32.10
C ARG A 181 6.24 7.17 -31.33
N TYR A 182 7.48 7.17 -30.90
CA TYR A 182 8.10 6.13 -30.09
C TYR A 182 8.42 6.70 -28.72
N VAL A 183 7.80 6.15 -27.68
CA VAL A 183 7.99 6.56 -26.29
C VAL A 183 8.83 5.51 -25.57
N TYR A 184 9.94 5.93 -24.98
CA TYR A 184 10.90 5.05 -24.34
C TYR A 184 10.85 5.19 -22.82
N TYR A 185 10.87 4.05 -22.14
CA TYR A 185 10.94 3.96 -20.69
C TYR A 185 12.08 3.02 -20.28
N GLY A 186 12.89 3.41 -19.31
CA GLY A 186 14.05 2.64 -18.84
C GLY A 186 14.05 2.38 -17.34
N ALA A 187 14.56 1.21 -16.96
CA ALA A 187 14.96 0.90 -15.61
C ALA A 187 16.45 1.26 -15.42
N GLU A 188 16.78 1.86 -14.28
CA GLU A 188 18.14 2.17 -13.86
C GLU A 188 18.98 0.88 -13.72
N THR A 189 20.29 1.01 -13.67
CA THR A 189 21.22 -0.12 -13.59
C THR A 189 21.49 -0.58 -12.16
N ASN A 190 21.08 0.20 -11.15
CA ASN A 190 21.30 -0.10 -9.74
C ASN A 190 20.08 0.31 -8.90
N TYR A 191 19.62 -0.58 -8.03
CA TYR A 191 18.61 -0.32 -7.02
C TYR A 191 19.07 -0.83 -5.67
N LYS A 192 18.75 -0.12 -4.60
CA LYS A 192 19.07 -0.55 -3.23
C LYS A 192 17.81 -0.84 -2.45
N GLY A 193 17.78 -1.97 -1.75
CA GLY A 193 16.58 -2.37 -1.05
C GLY A 193 16.69 -3.71 -0.35
N THR A 194 15.55 -4.15 0.17
CA THR A 194 15.44 -5.41 0.91
C THR A 194 14.60 -6.41 0.14
N ILE A 195 14.96 -7.68 0.19
CA ILE A 195 14.09 -8.79 -0.19
C ILE A 195 13.68 -9.58 1.04
N PHE A 196 12.48 -10.15 0.99
CA PHE A 196 12.03 -11.18 1.93
C PHE A 196 11.81 -12.46 1.16
N THR A 197 12.62 -13.48 1.42
CA THR A 197 12.64 -14.71 0.62
C THR A 197 13.02 -15.92 1.46
N ASN A 198 12.79 -17.12 0.93
CA ASN A 198 13.28 -18.35 1.52
C ASN A 198 14.62 -18.74 0.88
N LEU A 199 15.66 -18.89 1.70
CA LEU A 199 17.00 -19.31 1.30
C LEU A 199 17.11 -20.83 1.43
N ARG A 200 16.95 -21.51 0.30
CA ARG A 200 17.01 -22.98 0.21
C ARG A 200 17.53 -23.41 -1.16
N ASP A 201 18.09 -24.62 -1.20
CA ASP A 201 18.52 -25.29 -2.42
C ASP A 201 19.51 -24.45 -3.24
N HIS A 202 20.44 -23.78 -2.54
CA HIS A 202 21.44 -22.87 -3.13
C HIS A 202 20.87 -21.69 -3.92
N THR A 203 19.61 -21.31 -3.65
CA THR A 203 18.94 -20.19 -4.33
C THR A 203 17.94 -19.49 -3.40
N ILE A 204 17.22 -18.53 -3.96
CA ILE A 204 16.10 -17.83 -3.36
C ILE A 204 14.78 -18.30 -3.96
N SER A 205 13.66 -17.94 -3.34
CA SER A 205 12.33 -18.20 -3.89
C SER A 205 12.09 -17.45 -5.22
N ASP A 206 11.40 -18.10 -6.16
CA ASP A 206 10.97 -17.46 -7.40
C ASP A 206 9.99 -16.31 -7.14
N ASN A 207 10.01 -15.30 -8.02
CA ASN A 207 9.16 -14.11 -7.91
C ASN A 207 9.26 -13.43 -6.53
N THR A 208 10.47 -13.43 -5.96
CA THR A 208 10.75 -12.70 -4.73
C THR A 208 10.30 -11.24 -4.92
N LYS A 209 9.83 -10.57 -3.86
CA LYS A 209 9.51 -9.14 -3.93
C LYS A 209 10.71 -8.33 -3.47
N PHE A 210 11.02 -7.26 -4.20
CA PHE A 210 12.03 -6.29 -3.84
C PHE A 210 11.40 -5.01 -3.31
N TYR A 211 11.72 -4.68 -2.07
CA TYR A 211 11.28 -3.47 -1.39
C TYR A 211 12.30 -2.38 -1.66
N ASN A 212 12.12 -1.70 -2.80
CA ASN A 212 13.02 -0.64 -3.26
C ASN A 212 13.09 0.51 -2.26
N ASN A 213 14.31 1.00 -2.01
CA ASN A 213 14.64 2.05 -1.05
C ASN A 213 14.13 1.79 0.38
N LYS A 214 13.98 0.52 0.77
CA LYS A 214 13.65 0.14 2.15
C LYS A 214 14.75 -0.71 2.77
N ASN A 215 15.14 -0.36 3.98
CA ASN A 215 16.00 -1.22 4.80
C ASN A 215 15.20 -2.38 5.43
N ILE A 216 15.87 -3.23 6.20
CA ILE A 216 15.25 -4.42 6.81
C ILE A 216 14.14 -4.01 7.77
N GLU A 217 14.39 -3.05 8.66
CA GLU A 217 13.42 -2.58 9.66
C GLU A 217 12.15 -2.03 8.98
N GLU A 218 12.30 -1.12 8.02
CA GLU A 218 11.19 -0.53 7.27
C GLU A 218 10.40 -1.58 6.47
N THR A 219 11.08 -2.62 5.99
CA THR A 219 10.44 -3.72 5.26
C THR A 219 9.64 -4.61 6.20
N VAL A 220 10.19 -4.91 7.38
CA VAL A 220 9.48 -5.64 8.45
C VAL A 220 8.23 -4.87 8.85
N GLU A 221 8.31 -3.57 9.10
CA GLU A 221 7.15 -2.73 9.43
C GLU A 221 6.10 -2.70 8.31
N THR A 222 6.54 -2.70 7.05
CA THR A 222 5.64 -2.72 5.89
C THR A 222 4.89 -4.05 5.78
N LEU A 223 5.53 -5.16 6.16
CA LEU A 223 4.97 -6.51 6.08
C LEU A 223 4.12 -6.91 7.28
N GLN A 224 4.39 -6.33 8.45
CA GLN A 224 3.66 -6.64 9.67
C GLN A 224 2.28 -6.02 9.67
N SER A 225 1.26 -6.84 9.93
CA SER A 225 -0.09 -6.35 10.18
C SER A 225 -0.20 -5.87 11.64
N SER A 226 -0.26 -4.55 11.85
CA SER A 226 -0.34 -3.92 13.19
C SER A 226 -1.66 -3.18 13.47
N GLY A 227 -2.55 -3.06 12.48
CA GLY A 227 -3.73 -2.20 12.58
C GLY A 227 -4.90 -2.76 13.40
N GLY A 228 -4.98 -4.07 13.62
CA GLY A 228 -6.19 -4.68 14.19
C GLY A 228 -6.43 -4.33 15.66
N VAL A 229 -5.38 -4.10 16.45
CA VAL A 229 -5.53 -3.66 17.86
C VAL A 229 -6.07 -2.24 17.92
N ILE A 230 -5.60 -1.35 17.04
CA ILE A 230 -6.05 0.04 16.97
C ILE A 230 -7.52 0.12 16.57
N ILE A 231 -7.90 -0.61 15.51
CA ILE A 231 -9.30 -0.67 15.04
C ILE A 231 -10.22 -1.21 16.14
N PHE A 232 -9.77 -2.25 16.87
CA PHE A 232 -10.51 -2.78 18.00
C PHE A 232 -10.78 -1.70 19.06
N TRP A 233 -9.75 -0.96 19.50
CA TRP A 233 -9.93 0.07 20.52
C TRP A 233 -10.85 1.21 20.07
N ILE A 234 -10.80 1.61 18.80
CA ILE A 234 -11.73 2.61 18.24
C ILE A 234 -13.18 2.13 18.39
N PHE A 235 -13.47 0.90 17.93
CA PHE A 235 -14.79 0.31 18.05
C PHE A 235 -15.21 0.11 19.52
N TRP A 236 -14.28 -0.35 20.36
CA TRP A 236 -14.53 -0.66 21.77
C TRP A 236 -14.87 0.59 22.60
N ILE A 237 -14.21 1.72 22.32
CA ILE A 237 -14.52 3.00 22.97
C ILE A 237 -15.93 3.48 22.58
N VAL A 238 -16.30 3.34 21.30
CA VAL A 238 -17.67 3.67 20.84
C VAL A 238 -18.71 2.79 21.54
N LEU A 239 -18.41 1.48 21.68
CA LEU A 239 -19.27 0.54 22.41
C LEU A 239 -19.43 0.96 23.88
N ILE A 240 -18.35 1.31 24.58
CA ILE A 240 -18.39 1.78 25.97
C ILE A 240 -19.27 3.02 26.09
N CYS A 241 -19.09 4.01 25.21
CA CYS A 241 -19.92 5.21 25.19
C CYS A 241 -21.41 4.87 24.99
N GLY A 242 -21.72 3.94 24.07
CA GLY A 242 -23.07 3.44 23.85
C GLY A 242 -23.67 2.74 25.07
N CYS A 243 -22.89 1.90 25.76
CA CYS A 243 -23.32 1.23 26.99
C CYS A 243 -23.59 2.22 28.13
N VAL A 244 -22.73 3.22 28.32
CA VAL A 244 -22.92 4.26 29.35
C VAL A 244 -24.13 5.13 29.03
N PHE A 245 -24.31 5.52 27.77
CA PHE A 245 -25.48 6.30 27.34
C PHE A 245 -26.78 5.49 27.51
N GLY A 246 -26.78 4.22 27.11
CA GLY A 246 -27.92 3.32 27.30
C GLY A 246 -28.22 3.08 28.79
N PHE A 247 -27.18 3.00 29.64
CA PHE A 247 -27.34 2.89 31.09
C PHE A 247 -28.02 4.12 31.70
N TYR A 248 -27.67 5.32 31.24
CA TYR A 248 -28.37 6.54 31.66
C TYR A 248 -29.81 6.55 31.12
N TYR A 249 -30.04 6.30 29.84
CA TYR A 249 -31.38 6.41 29.24
C TYR A 249 -32.39 5.37 29.77
N ALA A 250 -31.94 4.21 30.22
CA ALA A 250 -32.77 3.30 30.99
C ALA A 250 -32.99 3.89 32.39
N GLU A 251 -34.12 4.55 32.64
CA GLU A 251 -34.53 5.04 33.97
C GLU A 251 -34.41 3.91 35.01
N ASN A 252 -33.27 3.83 35.69
CA ASN A 252 -32.88 2.70 36.54
C ASN A 252 -33.53 2.83 37.92
N LYS A 253 -34.84 2.56 37.99
CA LYS A 253 -35.64 2.54 39.24
C LYS A 253 -35.21 1.49 40.28
N TRP A 254 -34.17 0.70 40.01
CA TRP A 254 -33.64 -0.36 40.90
C TRP A 254 -32.42 0.08 41.72
N LEU A 255 -31.94 1.32 41.58
CA LEU A 255 -30.89 1.90 42.43
C LEU A 255 -31.46 2.71 43.63
N GLU A 256 -32.78 2.65 43.85
CA GLU A 256 -33.50 3.18 45.02
C GLU A 256 -33.38 2.30 46.26
#